data_AF-H6R7L1-F1
#
_entry.id   AF-H6R7L1-F1
#
_cell.length_a   1.000
_cell.length_b   1.000
_cell.length_c   1.000
_cell.angle_alpha   90.00
_cell.angle_beta   90.00
_cell.angle_gamma   90.00
#
_symmetry.space_group_name_H-M   'P 1'
#
loop_
_entity.id
_entity.type
_entity.pdbx_description
1 polymer ?
#
loop_
_entity_poly.entity_id
_entity_poly.type
_entity_poly.pdbx_seq_one_letter_code
_entity_poly.pdbx_strand_id
1 'polypeptide(L)'
;MRSDNRSMHALRSHTAIRLRAASSLVIAGLTLATAACGFTRAPTRLDEAEAYQRADEHIAAVVDRLGREVMMKPGLRSTSVRDPVFGGEPKVVGVEVNYILVFPEVDPPTFTGNADVFSRVEAWWTDNGYRITYRERDRPFRVLRVIDDQDGVTVALKEGRIGNLWLTASCPMSVRYRR
;
A
#
# COMPACT_ATOMS: atom_id res chain seq x y z
N MET A 1 61.22 6.50 -40.83
CA MET A 1 60.07 7.09 -41.56
C MET A 1 59.20 7.76 -40.51
N ARG A 2 59.28 9.06 -40.17
CA ARG A 2 59.22 10.32 -40.96
C ARG A 2 57.97 10.45 -41.84
N SER A 3 56.95 11.10 -41.28
CA SER A 3 56.21 12.30 -41.77
C SER A 3 55.03 12.52 -40.80
N ASP A 4 55.02 13.49 -39.89
CA ASP A 4 54.96 14.97 -39.99
C ASP A 4 53.66 15.56 -40.58
N ASN A 5 53.16 16.56 -39.83
CA ASN A 5 52.45 17.79 -40.27
C ASN A 5 50.97 17.69 -40.64
N ARG A 6 50.04 18.58 -40.26
CA ARG A 6 50.03 19.97 -39.72
C ARG A 6 48.65 20.15 -39.03
N SER A 7 48.53 20.72 -37.83
CA SER A 7 48.55 22.15 -37.47
C SER A 7 47.43 23.03 -38.06
N MET A 8 46.71 23.64 -37.10
CA MET A 8 46.17 25.01 -37.06
C MET A 8 44.95 25.39 -37.92
N HIS A 9 43.84 25.71 -37.25
CA HIS A 9 43.34 27.09 -37.03
C HIS A 9 41.91 26.94 -36.43
N ALA A 10 41.70 27.27 -35.16
CA ALA A 10 41.54 28.60 -34.60
C ALA A 10 40.13 29.19 -34.81
N LEU A 11 39.65 29.79 -33.72
CA LEU A 11 38.69 30.89 -33.61
C LEU A 11 37.22 30.55 -33.26
N ARG A 12 36.93 30.87 -31.99
CA ARG A 12 35.93 31.86 -31.53
C ARG A 12 34.47 31.58 -31.96
N SER A 13 33.50 31.53 -31.06
CA SER A 13 33.15 32.65 -30.18
C SER A 13 32.23 32.20 -29.05
N HIS A 14 32.44 32.82 -27.90
CA HIS A 14 31.50 32.93 -26.80
C HIS A 14 30.15 33.46 -27.28
N THR A 15 29.04 32.91 -26.76
CA THR A 15 27.90 33.77 -26.38
C THR A 15 27.19 33.16 -25.19
N ALA A 16 27.46 33.73 -24.01
CA ALA A 16 26.64 33.53 -22.84
C ALA A 16 25.29 34.20 -23.08
N ILE A 17 24.21 33.43 -23.06
CA ILE A 17 22.86 34.00 -23.02
C ILE A 17 22.49 34.14 -21.55
N ARG A 18 22.71 35.35 -21.03
CA ARG A 18 22.01 35.84 -19.83
C ARG A 18 20.60 36.23 -20.27
N LEU A 19 19.58 35.52 -19.79
CA LEU A 19 18.23 36.09 -19.70
C LEU A 19 17.99 36.54 -18.27
N ARG A 20 18.12 37.86 -18.08
CA ARG A 20 17.46 38.59 -16.99
C ARG A 20 16.00 38.78 -17.41
N ALA A 21 15.08 38.22 -16.63
CA ALA A 21 13.75 38.80 -16.45
C ALA A 21 13.37 38.60 -14.99
N ALA A 22 13.61 39.66 -14.21
CA ALA A 22 13.03 39.80 -12.90
C ALA A 22 11.57 40.20 -13.09
N SER A 23 10.65 39.41 -12.51
CA SER A 23 9.32 39.88 -12.15
C SER A 23 9.03 39.31 -10.78
N SER A 24 9.32 40.12 -9.76
CA SER A 24 8.87 39.93 -8.40
C SER A 24 7.35 39.83 -8.39
N LEU A 25 6.81 38.70 -7.96
CA LEU A 25 5.44 38.64 -7.45
C LEU A 25 5.52 38.16 -6.01
N VAL A 26 5.57 39.14 -5.11
CA VAL A 26 5.30 38.94 -3.69
C VAL A 26 3.79 38.73 -3.58
N ILE A 27 3.34 37.48 -3.59
CA ILE A 27 2.03 37.15 -3.06
C ILE A 27 2.24 36.86 -1.58
N ALA A 28 2.03 37.92 -0.81
CA ALA A 28 1.85 37.85 0.63
C ALA A 28 0.70 36.88 0.95
N GLY A 29 0.97 36.04 1.96
CA GLY A 29 0.02 35.35 2.83
C GLY A 29 -1.42 35.25 2.36
N LEU A 30 -1.78 34.06 1.86
CA LEU A 30 -3.00 33.42 2.30
C LEU A 30 -2.68 31.97 2.62
N THR A 31 -2.16 31.78 3.83
CA THR A 31 -2.12 30.48 4.50
C THR A 31 -3.57 30.06 4.73
N LEU A 32 -4.20 29.46 3.71
CA LEU A 32 -5.30 28.55 3.96
C LEU A 32 -4.67 27.32 4.61
N ALA A 33 -4.50 27.41 5.92
CA ALA A 33 -4.59 26.25 6.76
C ALA A 33 -5.95 25.63 6.45
N THR A 34 -5.98 24.71 5.48
CA THR A 34 -6.97 23.64 5.49
C THR A 34 -6.69 22.91 6.79
N ALA A 35 -7.35 23.37 7.85
CA ALA A 35 -7.64 22.56 8.99
C ALA A 35 -8.13 21.25 8.39
N ALA A 36 -7.32 20.20 8.49
CA ALA A 36 -7.77 18.84 8.39
C ALA A 36 -8.77 18.69 9.54
N CYS A 37 -9.98 19.21 9.32
CA CYS A 37 -11.14 18.83 10.05
C CYS A 37 -11.16 17.32 9.87
N GLY A 38 -10.93 16.61 10.96
CA GLY A 38 -10.98 15.16 11.05
C GLY A 38 -12.37 14.72 10.63
N PHE A 39 -12.57 14.65 9.31
CA PHE A 39 -13.73 14.04 8.70
C PHE A 39 -13.46 12.55 8.81
N THR A 40 -13.64 12.02 10.01
CA THR A 40 -14.02 10.63 10.20
C THR A 40 -15.35 10.47 9.46
N ARG A 41 -15.25 10.18 8.16
CA ARG A 41 -16.39 9.76 7.36
C ARG A 41 -17.03 8.61 8.12
N ALA A 42 -18.31 8.76 8.48
CA ALA A 42 -19.02 7.68 9.13
C ALA A 42 -18.85 6.40 8.27
N PRO A 43 -18.52 5.25 8.87
CA PRO A 43 -18.26 4.04 8.12
C PRO A 43 -19.43 3.79 7.17
N THR A 44 -19.12 3.67 5.87
CA THR A 44 -20.14 3.42 4.84
C THR A 44 -20.89 2.16 5.25
N ARG A 45 -22.22 2.20 5.19
CA ARG A 45 -23.00 1.05 5.64
C ARG A 45 -22.96 -0.06 4.61
N LEU A 46 -22.01 -0.98 4.75
CA LEU A 46 -21.83 -2.12 3.86
C LEU A 46 -22.67 -3.32 4.33
N ASP A 47 -23.36 -3.96 3.40
CA ASP A 47 -23.81 -5.34 3.58
C ASP A 47 -22.67 -6.35 3.41
N GLU A 48 -22.97 -7.64 3.54
CA GLU A 48 -21.95 -8.71 3.46
C GLU A 48 -21.27 -8.80 2.09
N ALA A 49 -22.05 -8.71 1.02
CA ALA A 49 -21.51 -8.80 -0.34
C ALA A 49 -20.64 -7.58 -0.67
N GLU A 50 -21.11 -6.39 -0.29
CA GLU A 50 -20.36 -5.14 -0.42
C GLU A 50 -19.08 -5.16 0.40
N ALA A 51 -19.11 -5.72 1.63
CA ALA A 51 -17.93 -5.84 2.48
C ALA A 51 -16.90 -6.82 1.90
N TYR A 52 -17.35 -7.95 1.31
CA TYR A 52 -16.46 -8.87 0.62
C TYR A 52 -15.81 -8.23 -0.60
N GLN A 53 -16.61 -7.56 -1.44
CA GLN A 53 -16.11 -6.85 -2.60
C GLN A 53 -15.08 -5.79 -2.18
N ARG A 54 -15.38 -5.01 -1.14
CA ARG A 54 -14.45 -4.00 -0.65
C ARG A 54 -13.15 -4.61 -0.12
N ALA A 55 -13.23 -5.73 0.61
CA ALA A 55 -12.04 -6.43 1.07
C ALA A 55 -11.19 -6.95 -0.12
N ASP A 56 -11.83 -7.46 -1.17
CA ASP A 56 -11.15 -7.90 -2.40
C ASP A 56 -10.51 -6.71 -3.16
N GLU A 57 -11.16 -5.54 -3.22
CA GLU A 57 -10.61 -4.32 -3.86
C GLU A 57 -9.29 -3.89 -3.20
N HIS A 58 -9.23 -3.92 -1.87
CA HIS A 58 -8.00 -3.62 -1.12
C HIS A 58 -6.87 -4.63 -1.39
N ILE A 59 -7.21 -5.90 -1.58
CA ILE A 59 -6.24 -6.94 -1.95
C ILE A 59 -5.74 -6.75 -3.38
N ALA A 60 -6.65 -6.49 -4.32
CA ALA A 60 -6.32 -6.27 -5.73
C ALA A 60 -5.36 -5.09 -5.88
N ALA A 61 -5.60 -3.97 -5.19
CA ALA A 61 -4.71 -2.80 -5.22
C ALA A 61 -3.27 -3.11 -4.79
N VAL A 62 -3.10 -3.97 -3.77
CA VAL A 62 -1.76 -4.43 -3.34
C VAL A 62 -1.12 -5.30 -4.42
N VAL A 63 -1.87 -6.24 -5.01
CA VAL A 63 -1.35 -7.17 -6.02
C VAL A 63 -0.96 -6.44 -7.31
N ASP A 64 -1.78 -5.50 -7.77
CA ASP A 64 -1.46 -4.65 -8.92
C ASP A 64 -0.14 -3.90 -8.72
N ARG A 65 0.16 -3.48 -7.48
CA ARG A 65 1.41 -2.79 -7.17
C ARG A 65 2.64 -3.69 -7.17
N LEU A 66 2.49 -4.98 -6.89
CA LEU A 66 3.61 -5.92 -6.88
C LEU A 66 4.26 -6.06 -8.27
N GLY A 67 3.55 -5.70 -9.35
CA GLY A 67 4.12 -5.42 -10.67
C GLY A 67 4.90 -6.59 -11.30
N ARG A 68 4.74 -7.79 -10.74
CA ARG A 68 5.29 -9.06 -11.22
C ARG A 68 4.13 -10.02 -11.42
N GLU A 69 4.35 -11.10 -12.15
CA GLU A 69 3.34 -12.15 -12.23
C GLU A 69 3.12 -12.74 -10.84
N VAL A 70 2.00 -12.36 -10.21
CA VAL A 70 1.56 -12.89 -8.92
C VAL A 70 0.26 -13.61 -9.17
N MET A 71 0.23 -14.90 -8.88
CA MET A 71 -1.01 -15.65 -8.84
C MET A 71 -1.58 -15.58 -7.43
N MET A 72 -2.85 -15.22 -7.32
CA MET A 72 -3.60 -15.30 -6.07
C MET A 72 -4.30 -16.65 -5.98
N LYS A 73 -3.94 -17.47 -4.99
CA LYS A 73 -4.72 -18.67 -4.64
C LYS A 73 -5.70 -18.31 -3.54
N PRO A 74 -7.02 -18.49 -3.74
CA PRO A 74 -8.02 -18.23 -2.71
C PRO A 74 -7.72 -19.05 -1.45
N GLY A 75 -7.72 -18.38 -0.30
CA GLY A 75 -7.66 -18.98 1.02
C GLY A 75 -9.05 -19.01 1.68
N LEU A 76 -9.07 -18.84 3.00
CA LEU A 76 -10.32 -18.79 3.75
C LEU A 76 -11.10 -17.50 3.47
N ARG A 77 -12.41 -17.64 3.29
CA ARG A 77 -13.38 -16.53 3.38
C ARG A 77 -14.28 -16.80 4.57
N SER A 78 -14.43 -15.82 5.45
CA SER A 78 -15.20 -16.01 6.68
C SER A 78 -15.97 -14.76 7.08
N THR A 79 -17.16 -14.99 7.63
CA THR A 79 -17.95 -14.02 8.36
C THR A 79 -17.70 -14.22 9.85
N SER A 80 -16.66 -13.58 10.40
CA SER A 80 -16.38 -13.73 11.82
C SER A 80 -15.52 -12.62 12.40
N VAL A 81 -16.10 -11.88 13.34
CA VAL A 81 -15.36 -11.12 14.35
C VAL A 81 -16.16 -11.27 15.65
N ARG A 82 -15.65 -12.01 16.62
CA ARG A 82 -16.24 -12.02 17.98
C ARG A 82 -16.04 -10.62 18.56
N ASP A 83 -17.13 -9.97 18.95
CA ASP A 83 -17.08 -8.75 19.77
C ASP A 83 -16.42 -9.11 21.13
N PRO A 84 -15.21 -8.62 21.42
CA PRO A 84 -14.54 -8.91 22.69
C PRO A 84 -15.03 -8.02 23.84
N VAL A 85 -15.84 -6.99 23.55
CA VAL A 85 -16.30 -5.97 24.51
C VAL A 85 -17.59 -6.40 25.20
N PHE A 86 -18.40 -7.22 24.54
CA PHE A 86 -19.65 -7.75 25.10
C PHE A 86 -19.56 -9.26 25.24
N GLY A 87 -19.59 -9.77 26.48
CA GLY A 87 -19.73 -11.20 26.79
C GLY A 87 -21.07 -11.82 26.37
N GLY A 88 -21.61 -11.43 25.21
CA GLY A 88 -22.82 -11.97 24.60
C GLY A 88 -22.52 -12.88 23.41
N GLU A 89 -23.59 -13.41 22.80
CA GLU A 89 -23.54 -14.29 21.63
C GLU A 89 -22.60 -13.75 20.53
N PRO A 90 -21.79 -14.60 19.86
CA PRO A 90 -20.93 -14.18 18.77
C PRO A 90 -21.74 -13.44 17.70
N LYS A 91 -21.47 -12.15 17.51
CA LYS A 91 -22.10 -11.34 16.45
C LYS A 91 -21.16 -11.23 15.28
N VAL A 92 -21.67 -11.38 14.06
CA VAL A 92 -20.90 -11.10 12.86
C VAL A 92 -20.79 -9.58 12.71
N VAL A 93 -19.59 -9.02 12.89
CA VAL A 93 -19.35 -7.56 12.73
C VAL A 93 -18.48 -7.21 11.51
N GLY A 94 -18.11 -8.20 10.70
CA GLY A 94 -17.32 -7.99 9.49
C GLY A 94 -17.09 -9.28 8.71
N VAL A 95 -16.43 -9.13 7.57
CA VAL A 95 -15.95 -10.22 6.72
C VAL A 95 -14.43 -10.24 6.72
N GLU A 96 -13.86 -11.42 6.46
CA GLU A 96 -12.44 -11.60 6.20
C GLU A 96 -12.26 -12.40 4.90
N VAL A 97 -11.38 -11.93 4.03
CA VAL A 97 -10.88 -12.66 2.87
C VAL A 97 -9.39 -12.87 3.00
N ASN A 98 -8.92 -14.03 2.56
CA ASN A 98 -7.51 -14.39 2.59
C ASN A 98 -7.09 -14.99 1.25
N TYR A 99 -5.87 -14.65 0.82
CA TYR A 99 -5.22 -15.18 -0.37
C TYR A 99 -3.78 -15.58 -0.07
N ILE A 100 -3.32 -16.63 -0.74
CA ILE A 100 -1.90 -16.97 -0.81
C ILE A 100 -1.34 -16.34 -2.08
N LEU A 101 -0.27 -15.57 -1.94
CA LEU A 101 0.47 -15.01 -3.07
C LEU A 101 1.49 -16.03 -3.57
N VAL A 102 1.38 -16.41 -4.84
CA VAL A 102 2.29 -17.34 -5.51
C VAL A 102 3.06 -16.59 -6.58
N PHE A 103 4.38 -16.65 -6.51
CA PHE A 103 5.28 -16.01 -7.45
C PHE A 103 5.93 -17.10 -8.32
N PRO A 104 5.49 -17.33 -9.57
CA PRO A 104 5.94 -18.45 -10.39
C PRO A 104 7.46 -18.51 -10.58
N GLU A 105 8.11 -17.35 -10.64
CA GLU A 105 9.56 -17.21 -10.84
C GLU A 105 10.38 -17.65 -9.62
N VAL A 106 9.75 -17.78 -8.45
CA VAL A 106 10.39 -18.11 -7.17
C VAL A 106 9.64 -19.27 -6.53
N ASP A 107 9.81 -20.44 -7.13
CA ASP A 107 9.30 -21.73 -6.63
C ASP A 107 10.47 -22.66 -6.28
N PRO A 108 10.71 -23.01 -5.00
CA PRO A 108 9.88 -22.67 -3.83
C PRO A 108 10.06 -21.22 -3.33
N PRO A 109 9.09 -20.68 -2.58
CA PRO A 109 9.19 -19.36 -1.94
C PRO A 109 10.44 -19.24 -1.06
N THR A 110 11.05 -18.04 -1.01
CA THR A 110 12.24 -17.80 -0.19
C THR A 110 12.03 -16.66 0.80
N PHE A 111 12.50 -16.85 2.04
CA PHE A 111 12.45 -15.83 3.09
C PHE A 111 13.21 -14.55 2.73
N THR A 112 14.28 -14.67 1.92
CA THR A 112 15.08 -13.53 1.47
C THR A 112 14.33 -12.69 0.44
N GLY A 113 13.66 -13.33 -0.52
CA GLY A 113 12.86 -12.62 -1.53
C GLY A 113 11.66 -11.87 -0.95
N ASN A 114 11.11 -12.36 0.17
CA ASN A 114 9.97 -11.73 0.81
C ASN A 114 10.30 -10.37 1.44
N ALA A 115 11.55 -10.13 1.88
CA ALA A 115 11.91 -8.86 2.51
C ALA A 115 11.70 -7.65 1.57
N ASP A 116 11.96 -7.82 0.26
CA ASP A 116 11.67 -6.82 -0.76
C ASP A 116 10.16 -6.58 -0.90
N VAL A 117 9.37 -7.66 -0.96
CA VAL A 117 7.90 -7.59 -1.06
C VAL A 117 7.32 -6.78 0.11
N PHE A 118 7.74 -7.09 1.34
CA PHE A 118 7.30 -6.35 2.53
C PHE A 118 7.67 -4.88 2.46
N SER A 119 8.91 -4.55 2.07
CA SER A 119 9.38 -3.16 1.98
C SER A 119 8.60 -2.36 0.95
N ARG A 120 8.31 -2.96 -0.22
CA ARG A 120 7.55 -2.31 -1.30
C ARG A 120 6.09 -2.09 -0.94
N VAL A 121 5.45 -3.09 -0.32
CA VAL A 121 4.06 -3.00 0.13
C VAL A 121 3.93 -1.97 1.26
N GLU A 122 4.87 -1.94 2.20
CA GLU A 122 4.90 -0.94 3.28
C GLU A 122 5.00 0.50 2.76
N ALA A 123 5.93 0.73 1.82
CA ALA A 123 6.10 2.04 1.19
C ALA A 123 4.81 2.46 0.48
N TRP A 124 4.24 1.57 -0.34
CA TRP A 124 2.99 1.87 -1.06
C TRP A 124 1.82 2.18 -0.13
N TRP A 125 1.61 1.38 0.92
CA TRP A 125 0.57 1.64 1.91
C TRP A 125 0.73 3.02 2.55
N THR A 126 1.96 3.36 2.96
CA THR A 126 2.26 4.67 3.56
C THR A 126 1.98 5.81 2.59
N ASP A 127 2.39 5.67 1.33
CA ASP A 127 2.19 6.68 0.28
C ASP A 127 0.71 6.87 -0.09
N ASN A 128 -0.14 5.86 0.15
CA ASN A 128 -1.57 5.88 -0.17
C ASN A 128 -2.47 6.13 1.05
N GLY A 129 -1.89 6.61 2.15
CA GLY A 129 -2.65 7.05 3.32
C GLY A 129 -3.14 5.93 4.24
N TYR A 130 -2.67 4.70 4.04
CA TYR A 130 -2.90 3.62 5.00
C TYR A 130 -2.06 3.85 6.26
N ARG A 131 -2.64 3.58 7.42
CA ARG A 131 -1.95 3.70 8.69
C ARG A 131 -1.46 2.33 9.16
N ILE A 132 -0.16 2.22 9.42
CA ILE A 132 0.44 0.99 9.95
C ILE A 132 -0.02 0.77 11.40
N THR A 133 -0.63 -0.39 11.66
CA THR A 133 -1.14 -0.78 12.97
C THR A 133 -0.29 -1.84 13.65
N TYR A 134 0.45 -2.64 12.86
CA TYR A 134 1.36 -3.64 13.38
C TYR A 134 2.49 -3.92 12.39
N ARG A 135 3.70 -4.13 12.90
CA ARG A 135 4.90 -4.42 12.12
C ARG A 135 5.83 -5.34 12.91
N GLU A 136 6.15 -6.49 12.33
CA GLU A 136 7.16 -7.43 12.80
C GLU A 136 8.08 -7.77 11.62
N ARG A 137 9.38 -7.50 11.77
CA ARG A 137 10.36 -7.58 10.67
C ARG A 137 11.33 -8.76 10.80
N ASP A 138 11.58 -9.24 12.02
CA ASP A 138 12.82 -10.01 12.28
C ASP A 138 12.64 -11.34 13.07
N ARG A 139 11.42 -11.81 13.42
CA ARG A 139 11.25 -13.14 14.08
C ARG A 139 9.93 -13.86 13.82
N PRO A 140 9.94 -15.21 13.87
CA PRO A 140 10.40 -16.08 12.78
C PRO A 140 9.68 -15.83 11.44
N PHE A 141 8.63 -15.01 11.43
CA PHE A 141 7.84 -14.67 10.24
C PHE A 141 7.54 -13.17 10.23
N ARG A 142 7.65 -12.56 9.05
CA ARG A 142 7.28 -11.15 8.88
C ARG A 142 5.78 -10.96 8.88
N VAL A 143 5.33 -9.88 9.52
CA VAL A 143 3.92 -9.48 9.51
C VAL A 143 3.85 -7.97 9.41
N LEU A 144 3.03 -7.49 8.48
CA LEU A 144 2.73 -6.09 8.31
C LEU A 144 1.21 -5.94 8.25
N ARG A 145 0.66 -5.05 9.08
CA ARG A 145 -0.78 -4.76 9.11
C ARG A 145 -1.00 -3.27 9.02
N VAL A 146 -1.98 -2.91 8.21
CA VAL A 146 -2.45 -1.54 8.04
C VAL A 146 -3.95 -1.45 8.23
N ILE A 147 -4.44 -0.23 8.40
CA ILE A 147 -5.85 0.13 8.30
C ILE A 147 -5.98 1.29 7.31
N ASP A 148 -6.98 1.21 6.43
CA ASP A 148 -7.45 2.37 5.69
C ASP A 148 -8.40 3.17 6.59
N ASP A 149 -8.01 4.39 6.94
CA ASP A 149 -8.82 5.26 7.80
C ASP A 149 -10.07 5.81 7.06
N GLN A 150 -10.18 5.64 5.73
CA GLN A 150 -11.35 6.07 4.96
C GLN A 150 -12.57 5.15 5.11
N ASP A 151 -12.34 3.83 5.16
CA ASP A 151 -13.40 2.83 5.21
C ASP A 151 -13.25 1.79 6.34
N GLY A 152 -12.16 1.87 7.11
CA GLY A 152 -11.90 1.01 8.27
C GLY A 152 -11.45 -0.40 7.91
N VAL A 153 -11.13 -0.67 6.63
CA VAL A 153 -10.63 -1.98 6.20
C VAL A 153 -9.22 -2.17 6.75
N THR A 154 -9.00 -3.31 7.40
CA THR A 154 -7.66 -3.72 7.83
C THR A 154 -7.08 -4.70 6.83
N VAL A 155 -5.83 -4.46 6.39
CA VAL A 155 -5.12 -5.33 5.45
C VAL A 155 -3.84 -5.83 6.12
N ALA A 156 -3.51 -7.11 5.94
CA ALA A 156 -2.33 -7.72 6.51
C ALA A 156 -1.58 -8.58 5.49
N LEU A 157 -0.28 -8.31 5.34
CA LEU A 157 0.68 -9.19 4.66
C LEU A 157 1.43 -10.01 5.71
N LYS A 158 1.44 -11.33 5.55
CA LYS A 158 2.07 -12.27 6.50
C LYS A 158 2.96 -13.25 5.75
N GLU A 159 4.12 -13.53 6.31
CA GLU A 159 4.98 -14.63 5.89
C GLU A 159 4.58 -15.90 6.66
N GLY A 160 4.51 -17.02 5.96
CA GLY A 160 4.23 -18.32 6.53
C GLY A 160 5.50 -19.11 6.85
N ARG A 161 5.31 -20.30 7.44
CA ARG A 161 6.42 -21.14 7.92
C ARG A 161 7.34 -21.69 6.83
N ILE A 162 6.88 -21.71 5.60
CA ILE A 162 7.61 -22.21 4.44
C ILE A 162 7.99 -21.07 3.48
N GLY A 163 7.96 -19.82 3.94
CA GLY A 163 8.24 -18.64 3.13
C GLY A 163 7.10 -18.23 2.20
N ASN A 164 5.92 -18.84 2.28
CA ASN A 164 4.77 -18.43 1.49
C ASN A 164 4.17 -17.12 2.04
N LEU A 165 3.60 -16.29 1.16
CA LEU A 165 3.00 -15.02 1.55
C LEU A 165 1.49 -15.11 1.57
N TRP A 166 0.89 -14.57 2.62
CA TRP A 166 -0.55 -14.46 2.82
C TRP A 166 -0.97 -13.00 2.84
N LEU A 167 -2.00 -12.66 2.08
CA LEU A 167 -2.63 -11.36 2.09
C LEU A 167 -4.06 -11.51 2.59
N THR A 168 -4.38 -10.85 3.70
CA THR A 168 -5.70 -10.88 4.33
C THR A 168 -6.28 -9.47 4.36
N ALA A 169 -7.55 -9.33 4.05
CA ALA A 169 -8.31 -8.10 4.28
C ALA A 169 -9.54 -8.42 5.13
N SER A 170 -9.77 -7.59 6.14
CA SER A 170 -10.96 -7.67 6.99
C SER A 170 -11.73 -6.35 6.87
N CYS A 171 -13.00 -6.44 6.49
CA CYS A 171 -13.86 -5.29 6.25
C CYS A 171 -15.01 -5.27 7.27
N PRO A 172 -15.21 -4.15 7.99
CA PRO A 172 -16.33 -4.02 8.90
C PRO A 172 -17.67 -3.96 8.14
N MET A 173 -18.70 -4.60 8.69
CA MET A 173 -20.06 -4.55 8.16
C MET A 173 -20.95 -3.62 8.99
N SER A 174 -22.03 -3.13 8.38
CA SER A 174 -23.11 -2.49 9.13
C SER A 174 -24.13 -3.49 9.63
N VAL A 175 -24.02 -3.87 10.89
CA VAL A 175 -25.01 -4.72 11.54
C VAL A 175 -26.27 -3.88 11.82
N ARG A 176 -27.35 -4.09 11.05
CA ARG A 176 -28.67 -3.56 11.41
C ARG A 176 -29.23 -4.40 12.56
N TYR A 177 -29.22 -3.83 13.76
CA TYR A 177 -30.04 -4.37 14.86
C TYR A 177 -31.52 -4.13 14.53
N ARG A 178 -32.27 -5.19 14.20
CA ARG A 178 -33.72 -5.15 14.44
C ARG A 178 -33.90 -5.15 15.96
N ARG A 179 -34.39 -4.03 16.50
CA ARG A 179 -34.94 -3.98 17.85
C ARG A 179 -36.28 -4.71 17.88
#